data_AF-A0AAD7W7M0-F1
#
_entry.id   AF-A0AAD7W7M0-F1
#
_cell.length_a   1.000
_cell.length_b   1.000
_cell.length_c   1.000
_cell.angle_alpha   90.00
_cell.angle_beta   90.00
_cell.angle_gamma   90.00
#
_symmetry.space_group_name_H-M   'P 1'
#
loop_
_entity.id
_entity.type
_entity.pdbx_description
1 polymer ?
#
loop_
_entity_poly.entity_id
_entity_poly.type
_entity_poly.pdbx_seq_one_letter_code
_entity_poly.pdbx_strand_id
1 'polypeptide(L)'
;MGAGIAVLFKKKYGGVQELKAHRQTPGGCAVLKRGGRMIFYLVTKKKASQKPTCEALRQSLQAMKVLCLENGVVGLSMPRIGCGLDRLKWEVVSLMIEEVFCDASVCITVYSL
;
A
#
# COMPACT_ATOMS: atom_id res chain seq x y z
N MET A 1 5.97 -5.61 -9.80
CA MET A 1 5.24 -6.72 -9.13
C MET A 1 5.76 -8.07 -9.63
N GLY A 2 7.00 -8.43 -9.29
CA GLY A 2 7.68 -9.64 -9.81
C GLY A 2 8.20 -10.60 -8.72
N ALA A 3 8.08 -10.23 -7.44
CA ALA A 3 8.53 -11.04 -6.31
C ALA A 3 7.60 -10.86 -5.10
N GLY A 4 7.65 -11.81 -4.15
CA GLY A 4 6.86 -11.81 -2.92
C GLY A 4 5.35 -11.81 -3.15
N ILE A 5 4.60 -11.28 -2.19
CA ILE A 5 3.13 -11.21 -2.24
C ILE A 5 2.61 -10.40 -3.45
N ALA A 6 3.42 -9.47 -4.00
CA ALA A 6 3.04 -8.71 -5.18
C ALA A 6 2.81 -9.59 -6.42
N VAL A 7 3.42 -10.78 -6.51
CA VAL A 7 3.15 -11.74 -7.59
C VAL A 7 1.74 -12.31 -7.46
N LEU A 8 1.31 -12.63 -6.25
CA LEU A 8 -0.04 -13.14 -5.98
C LEU A 8 -1.08 -12.07 -6.31
N PHE A 9 -0.86 -10.82 -5.92
CA PHE A 9 -1.73 -9.71 -6.28
C PHE A 9 -1.81 -9.50 -7.79
N LYS A 10 -0.67 -9.60 -8.50
CA LYS A 10 -0.64 -9.54 -9.98
C LYS A 10 -1.52 -10.63 -10.59
N LYS A 11 -1.38 -11.88 -10.13
CA LYS A 11 -2.12 -13.03 -10.65
C LYS A 11 -3.61 -12.93 -10.33
N LYS A 12 -3.96 -12.52 -9.10
CA LYS A 12 -5.34 -12.48 -8.62
C LYS A 12 -6.15 -11.30 -9.14
N TYR A 13 -5.54 -10.11 -9.23
CA TYR A 13 -6.26 -8.86 -9.50
C TYR A 13 -5.91 -8.20 -10.84
N GLY A 14 -4.82 -8.63 -11.48
CA GLY A 14 -4.41 -8.11 -12.79
C GLY A 14 -4.15 -6.60 -12.77
N GLY A 15 -4.68 -5.89 -13.76
CA GLY A 15 -4.77 -4.42 -13.76
C GLY A 15 -3.46 -3.66 -13.94
N VAL A 16 -2.37 -4.30 -14.41
CA VAL A 16 -1.05 -3.65 -14.50
C VAL A 16 -1.08 -2.40 -15.41
N GLN A 17 -1.81 -2.44 -16.53
CA GLN A 17 -1.90 -1.28 -17.42
C GLN A 17 -2.75 -0.15 -16.82
N GLU A 18 -3.85 -0.50 -16.14
CA GLU A 18 -4.67 0.45 -15.38
C GLU A 18 -3.85 1.16 -14.30
N LEU A 19 -3.08 0.39 -13.51
CA LEU A 19 -2.16 0.94 -12.51
C LEU A 19 -1.11 1.88 -13.13
N LYS A 20 -0.54 1.53 -14.27
CA LYS A 20 0.41 2.40 -14.98
C LYS A 20 -0.24 3.68 -15.50
N ALA A 21 -1.50 3.61 -15.94
CA ALA A 21 -2.25 4.77 -16.42
C ALA A 21 -2.50 5.81 -15.33
N HIS A 22 -2.52 5.42 -14.05
CA HIS A 22 -2.60 6.36 -12.92
C HIS A 22 -1.35 7.23 -12.76
N ARG A 23 -0.23 6.89 -13.43
CA ARG A 23 1.04 7.64 -13.45
C ARG A 23 1.56 8.05 -12.07
N GLN A 24 1.30 7.21 -11.06
CA GLN A 24 1.73 7.47 -9.69
C GLN A 24 3.25 7.48 -9.57
N THR A 25 3.76 8.38 -8.73
CA THR A 25 5.17 8.50 -8.37
C THR A 25 5.39 8.00 -6.94
N PRO A 26 6.65 7.82 -6.49
CA PRO A 26 6.92 7.51 -5.08
C PRO A 26 6.22 8.49 -4.13
N GLY A 27 5.56 7.98 -3.09
CA GLY A 27 4.69 8.73 -2.20
C GLY A 27 3.21 8.71 -2.61
N GLY A 28 2.89 8.23 -3.82
CA GLY A 28 1.52 8.07 -4.28
C GLY A 28 0.88 6.73 -3.89
N CYS A 29 -0.40 6.60 -4.20
CA CYS A 29 -1.17 5.36 -4.03
C CYS A 29 -2.09 5.16 -5.24
N ALA A 30 -1.94 4.05 -5.96
CA ALA A 30 -2.84 3.66 -7.04
C ALA A 30 -3.94 2.73 -6.52
N VAL A 31 -5.10 2.71 -7.19
CA VAL A 31 -6.25 1.90 -6.77
C VAL A 31 -6.76 1.06 -7.93
N LEU A 32 -7.12 -0.19 -7.64
CA LEU A 32 -7.96 -1.00 -8.51
C LEU A 32 -9.30 -1.29 -7.83
N LYS A 33 -10.40 -1.10 -8.54
CA LYS A 33 -11.74 -1.50 -8.10
C LYS A 33 -12.04 -2.90 -8.65
N ARG A 34 -12.29 -3.88 -7.78
CA ARG A 34 -12.59 -5.28 -8.15
C ARG A 34 -13.67 -5.86 -7.22
N GLY A 35 -14.80 -6.28 -7.78
CA GLY A 35 -15.85 -6.99 -7.04
C GLY A 35 -16.32 -6.26 -5.77
N GLY A 36 -16.56 -4.95 -5.87
CA GLY A 36 -16.99 -4.12 -4.73
C GLY A 36 -15.88 -3.79 -3.71
N ARG A 37 -14.64 -4.21 -3.96
CA ARG A 37 -13.49 -3.91 -3.10
C ARG A 37 -12.50 -3.00 -3.81
N MET A 38 -11.74 -2.27 -3.01
CA MET A 38 -10.62 -1.47 -3.49
C MET A 38 -9.30 -2.11 -3.08
N ILE A 39 -8.36 -2.13 -4.00
CA ILE A 39 -7.04 -2.70 -3.82
C ILE A 39 -6.05 -1.57 -3.97
N PHE A 40 -5.39 -1.24 -2.87
CA PHE A 40 -4.46 -0.13 -2.78
C PHE A 40 -3.03 -0.59 -3.10
N TYR A 41 -2.36 0.16 -3.96
CA TYR A 41 -0.99 -0.07 -4.38
C TYR A 41 -0.14 1.13 -3.98
N LEU A 42 0.50 1.03 -2.82
CA LEU A 42 1.45 2.02 -2.30
C LEU A 42 2.67 2.08 -3.21
N VAL A 43 2.94 3.24 -3.81
CA VAL A 43 4.11 3.44 -4.68
C VAL A 43 5.23 4.03 -3.86
N THR A 44 6.19 3.21 -3.44
CA THR A 44 7.24 3.65 -2.49
C THR A 44 8.62 3.83 -3.12
N LYS A 45 8.77 3.50 -4.41
CA LYS A 45 10.04 3.58 -5.15
C LYS A 45 9.81 3.63 -6.66
N LYS A 46 10.76 4.22 -7.40
CA LYS A 46 10.67 4.34 -8.86
C LYS A 46 10.98 3.02 -9.56
N LYS A 47 12.02 2.31 -9.09
CA LYS A 47 12.47 1.03 -9.68
C LYS A 47 12.41 -0.08 -8.65
N ALA A 48 12.10 -1.30 -9.09
CA ALA A 48 11.98 -2.46 -8.22
C ALA A 48 13.29 -2.82 -7.48
N SER A 49 14.44 -2.53 -8.09
CA SER A 49 15.77 -2.75 -7.53
C SER A 49 16.18 -1.73 -6.46
N GLN A 50 15.47 -0.60 -6.36
CA GLN A 50 15.72 0.40 -5.33
C GLN A 50 15.12 -0.03 -3.99
N LYS A 51 15.62 0.56 -2.91
CA LYS A 51 15.00 0.47 -1.59
C LYS A 51 14.04 1.64 -1.39
N PRO A 52 12.85 1.42 -0.81
CA PRO A 52 11.96 2.52 -0.47
C PRO A 52 12.56 3.34 0.68
N THR A 53 12.23 4.64 0.72
CA THR A 53 12.51 5.48 1.89
C THR A 53 11.34 5.43 2.86
N CYS A 54 11.61 5.61 4.15
CA CYS A 54 10.55 5.73 5.16
C CYS A 54 9.57 6.88 4.83
N GLU A 55 10.10 7.99 4.30
CA GLU A 55 9.31 9.13 3.87
C GLU A 55 8.34 8.78 2.73
N ALA A 56 8.82 8.10 1.68
CA ALA A 56 7.95 7.71 0.56
C ALA A 56 6.87 6.71 1.01
N LEU A 57 7.19 5.82 1.94
CA LEU A 57 6.18 4.94 2.54
C LEU A 57 5.13 5.73 3.32
N ARG A 58 5.55 6.70 4.15
CA ARG A 58 4.65 7.56 4.93
C ARG A 58 3.71 8.33 4.02
N GLN A 59 4.25 8.96 2.97
CA GLN A 59 3.47 9.69 1.97
C GLN A 59 2.45 8.79 1.27
N SER A 60 2.86 7.58 0.86
CA SER A 60 1.94 6.61 0.25
C SER A 60 0.82 6.18 1.22
N LEU A 61 1.12 6.00 2.51
CA LEU A 61 0.10 5.69 3.52
C LEU A 61 -0.88 6.86 3.72
N GLN A 62 -0.39 8.10 3.71
CA GLN A 62 -1.25 9.30 3.78
C GLN A 62 -2.16 9.39 2.55
N ALA A 63 -1.62 9.15 1.35
CA ALA A 63 -2.42 9.09 0.12
C ALA A 63 -3.49 7.98 0.19
N MET A 64 -3.13 6.81 0.72
CA MET A 64 -4.08 5.71 0.94
C MET A 64 -5.18 6.10 1.93
N LYS A 65 -4.85 6.78 3.04
CA LYS A 65 -5.83 7.28 4.01
C LYS A 65 -6.84 8.21 3.35
N VAL A 66 -6.38 9.19 2.57
CA VAL A 66 -7.25 10.13 1.85
C VAL A 66 -8.24 9.37 0.97
N LEU A 67 -7.73 8.44 0.15
CA LEU A 67 -8.57 7.60 -0.71
C LEU A 67 -9.56 6.73 0.08
N CYS A 68 -9.18 6.25 1.27
CA CYS A 68 -10.09 5.50 2.13
C CYS A 68 -11.25 6.38 2.61
N LEU A 69 -10.96 7.59 3.09
CA LEU A 69 -11.98 8.52 3.58
C LEU A 69 -12.92 8.95 2.45
N GLU A 70 -12.37 9.34 1.29
CA GLU A 70 -13.15 9.76 0.12
C GLU A 70 -14.09 8.67 -0.41
N ASN A 71 -13.72 7.40 -0.24
CA ASN A 71 -14.50 6.27 -0.75
C ASN A 71 -15.23 5.49 0.37
N GLY A 72 -15.27 6.03 1.60
CA GLY A 72 -16.00 5.42 2.72
C GLY A 72 -15.45 4.05 3.15
N VAL A 73 -14.15 3.81 3.00
CA VAL A 73 -13.50 2.58 3.45
C VAL A 73 -13.30 2.62 4.95
N VAL A 74 -13.98 1.72 5.66
CA VAL A 74 -13.88 1.58 7.12
C VAL A 74 -12.97 0.43 7.55
N GLY A 75 -12.51 -0.40 6.61
CA GLY A 75 -11.72 -1.59 6.89
C GLY A 75 -10.64 -1.86 5.85
N LEU A 76 -9.41 -2.08 6.31
CA LEU A 76 -8.25 -2.41 5.49
C LEU A 76 -7.61 -3.71 5.97
N SER A 77 -7.20 -4.54 5.03
CA SER A 77 -6.43 -5.76 5.30
C SER A 77 -5.13 -5.73 4.51
N MET A 78 -4.01 -5.92 5.19
CA MET A 78 -2.69 -5.89 4.56
C MET A 78 -1.74 -6.92 5.16
N PRO A 79 -0.71 -7.37 4.41
CA PRO A 79 0.41 -8.09 5.00
C PRO A 79 1.32 -7.13 5.79
N ARG A 80 2.38 -7.65 6.43
CA ARG A 80 3.49 -6.80 6.91
C ARG A 80 4.23 -6.13 5.74
N ILE A 81 3.76 -4.94 5.36
CA ILE A 81 4.29 -4.17 4.22
C ILE A 81 5.69 -3.62 4.51
N GLY A 82 6.53 -3.50 3.47
CA GLY A 82 7.88 -2.91 3.57
C GLY A 82 8.95 -3.76 4.28
N CYS A 83 8.59 -4.88 4.91
CA CYS A 83 9.49 -5.60 5.83
C CYS A 83 10.24 -6.80 5.23
N GLY A 84 9.90 -7.21 4.00
CA GLY A 84 10.57 -8.29 3.30
C GLY A 84 11.77 -7.80 2.49
N LEU A 85 11.64 -7.88 1.16
CA LEU A 85 12.68 -7.45 0.21
C LEU A 85 13.08 -5.97 0.34
N ASP A 86 12.19 -5.16 0.90
CA ASP A 86 12.39 -3.73 1.13
C ASP A 86 13.17 -3.41 2.42
N ARG A 87 13.39 -4.41 3.29
CA ARG A 87 14.25 -4.38 4.49
C ARG A 87 13.92 -3.28 5.52
N LEU A 88 12.70 -2.76 5.54
CA LEU A 88 12.24 -1.90 6.63
C LEU A 88 11.97 -2.77 7.87
N LYS A 89 12.13 -2.16 9.05
CA LYS A 89 11.79 -2.80 10.33
C LYS A 89 10.29 -2.68 10.57
N TRP A 90 9.62 -3.79 10.91
CA TRP A 90 8.17 -3.79 11.11
C TRP A 90 7.76 -2.85 12.23
N GLU A 91 8.56 -2.76 13.28
CA GLU A 91 8.32 -1.87 14.42
C GLU A 91 8.24 -0.40 13.99
N VAL A 92 9.02 0.00 12.98
CA VAL A 92 8.99 1.36 12.43
C VAL A 92 7.77 1.54 11.52
N VAL A 93 7.42 0.52 10.73
CA VAL A 93 6.30 0.57 9.81
C VAL A 93 4.95 0.55 10.56
N SER A 94 4.83 -0.23 11.63
CA SER A 94 3.61 -0.30 12.44
C SER A 94 3.33 1.03 13.11
N LEU A 95 4.35 1.64 13.74
CA LEU A 95 4.23 2.99 14.32
C LEU A 95 3.82 4.02 13.27
N MET A 96 4.40 3.95 12.07
CA MET A 96 4.04 4.85 10.98
C MET A 96 2.59 4.67 10.52
N ILE A 97 2.07 3.44 10.48
CA ILE A 97 0.66 3.16 10.16
C ILE A 97 -0.24 3.75 11.25
N GLU A 98 0.07 3.50 12.52
CA GLU A 98 -0.67 4.05 13.66
C GLU A 98 -0.71 5.58 13.62
N GLU A 99 0.44 6.24 13.43
CA GLU A 99 0.53 7.70 13.35
C GLU A 99 -0.27 8.28 12.17
N VAL A 100 -0.29 7.62 11.01
CA VAL A 100 -1.00 8.14 9.83
C VAL A 100 -2.51 7.97 9.98
N PHE A 101 -2.96 6.90 10.63
CA PHE A 101 -4.38 6.53 10.74
C PHE A 101 -4.99 6.81 12.12
N CYS A 102 -4.28 7.47 13.06
CA CYS A 102 -4.73 7.67 14.43
C CYS A 102 -6.05 8.45 14.55
N ASP A 103 -6.31 9.35 13.61
CA ASP A 103 -7.48 10.21 13.48
C ASP A 103 -8.47 9.70 12.41
N ALA A 104 -8.25 8.51 11.86
CA ALA A 104 -9.11 7.92 10.83
C ALA A 104 -9.97 6.79 11.40
N SER A 105 -11.26 6.79 11.08
CA SER A 105 -12.20 5.71 11.42
C SER A 105 -12.02 4.48 10.51
N VAL A 106 -10.78 3.99 10.39
CA VAL A 106 -10.41 2.87 9.51
C VAL A 106 -9.77 1.76 10.35
N CYS A 107 -10.44 0.61 10.43
CA CYS A 107 -9.90 -0.57 11.10
C CYS A 107 -8.87 -1.25 10.21
N ILE A 108 -7.64 -1.40 10.70
CA ILE A 108 -6.54 -2.03 9.98
C ILE A 108 -6.27 -3.42 10.57
N THR A 109 -6.32 -4.45 9.74
CA THR A 109 -5.92 -5.82 10.09
C THR A 109 -4.65 -6.21 9.35
N VAL A 110 -3.61 -6.57 10.10
CA VAL A 110 -2.34 -7.03 9.55
C VAL A 110 -2.26 -8.55 9.63
N TYR A 111 -1.99 -9.19 8.50
CA TYR A 111 -1.78 -10.64 8.41
C TYR A 111 -0.29 -10.97 8.35
N SER A 112 0.13 -11.94 9.16
CA SER A 112 1.42 -12.64 9.05
C SER A 112 1.17 -14.14 8.95
N LEU A 113 2.02 -14.83 8.20
CA LEU A 113 2.07 -16.29 8.18
C LEU A 113 2.81 -16.82 9.40
#